data_AF-A0A2H6BTB6-F1
#
_entry.id   AF-A0A2H6BTB6-F1
#
_cell.length_a   1.000
_cell.length_b   1.000
_cell.length_c   1.000
_cell.angle_alpha   90.00
_cell.angle_beta   90.00
_cell.angle_gamma   90.00
#
_symmetry.space_group_name_H-M   'P 1'
#
loop_
_entity.id
_entity.type
_entity.pdbx_description
1 polymer ?
#
loop_
_entity_poly.entity_id
_entity_poly.type
_entity_poly.pdbx_seq_one_letter_code
_entity_poly.pdbx_strand_id
1 'polypeptide(L)' 'MNLGKVNNQKFVTIPHARLIEMISYKCQLVGISVILQEESYTSVANFLNLDLLPVYGQITEKPVFSGN' A
#
# COMPACT_ATOMS: atom_id res chain seq x y z
N MET A 1 -8.51 -18.54 -19.44
CA MET A 1 -9.45 -18.25 -18.33
C MET A 1 -9.15 -16.86 -17.79
N ASN A 2 -10.10 -15.93 -17.83
CA ASN A 2 -9.93 -14.53 -17.39
C ASN A 2 -10.01 -14.42 -15.85
N LEU A 3 -9.04 -15.00 -15.14
CA LEU A 3 -8.99 -14.97 -13.67
C LEU A 3 -8.86 -13.53 -13.14
N GLY A 4 -8.16 -12.66 -13.88
CA GLY A 4 -7.95 -11.26 -13.51
C GLY A 4 -9.24 -10.45 -13.37
N LYS A 5 -10.23 -10.62 -14.27
CA LYS A 5 -11.49 -9.87 -14.23
C LYS A 5 -12.39 -10.30 -13.06
N VAL A 6 -12.40 -11.59 -12.72
CA VAL A 6 -13.20 -12.12 -11.61
C VAL A 6 -12.59 -11.75 -10.27
N ASN A 7 -11.26 -11.80 -10.14
CA ASN A 7 -10.58 -11.35 -8.92
C ASN A 7 -10.72 -9.85 -8.73
N ASN A 8 -10.46 -9.04 -9.75
CA ASN A 8 -10.53 -7.57 -9.63
C ASN A 8 -11.92 -7.11 -9.15
N GLN A 9 -12.99 -7.73 -9.65
CA GLN A 9 -14.37 -7.43 -9.21
C GLN A 9 -14.61 -7.70 -7.71
N LYS A 10 -13.94 -8.70 -7.11
CA LYS A 10 -14.05 -8.98 -5.66
C LYS A 10 -13.31 -7.93 -4.82
N PHE A 11 -12.19 -7.41 -5.31
CA PHE A 11 -11.39 -6.41 -4.60
C PHE A 11 -11.92 -4.98 -4.75
N VAL A 12 -12.56 -4.65 -5.88
CA VAL A 12 -13.22 -3.33 -6.11
C VAL A 12 -14.27 -3.00 -5.05
N THR A 13 -14.91 -4.01 -4.45
CA THR A 13 -15.96 -3.81 -3.44
C THR A 13 -15.41 -3.62 -2.02
N ILE A 14 -14.09 -3.77 -1.80
CA ILE A 14 -13.53 -3.60 -0.45
C ILE A 14 -13.56 -2.11 -0.09
N PRO A 15 -14.24 -1.72 1.00
CA PRO A 15 -14.30 -0.32 1.42
C PRO A 15 -13.00 0.04 2.15
N HIS A 16 -11.90 0.21 1.42
CA HIS A 16 -10.56 0.48 1.96
C HIS A 16 -10.55 1.64 2.95
N ALA A 17 -11.25 2.74 2.65
CA ALA A 17 -11.38 3.88 3.56
C ALA A 17 -11.97 3.49 4.92
N ARG A 18 -13.08 2.72 4.93
CA ARG A 18 -13.72 2.25 6.15
C ARG A 18 -12.83 1.30 6.95
N LEU A 19 -12.08 0.44 6.26
CA LEU A 19 -11.12 -0.46 6.92
C LEU A 19 -10.02 0.34 7.63
N ILE A 20 -9.44 1.32 6.94
CA ILE A 20 -8.42 2.21 7.49
C ILE A 20 -8.96 2.95 8.72
N GLU A 21 -10.15 3.55 8.63
CA GLU A 21 -10.80 4.24 9.75
C GLU A 21 -11.00 3.34 10.96
N MET A 22 -11.50 2.11 10.75
CA MET A 22 -11.72 1.16 11.85
C MET A 22 -10.41 0.75 12.54
N ILE A 23 -9.33 0.57 11.79
CA ILE A 23 -8.01 0.24 12.35
C ILE A 23 -7.48 1.43 13.15
N SER A 24 -7.44 2.63 12.54
CA SER A 24 -6.97 3.86 13.18
C SER A 24 -7.71 4.13 14.48
N TYR A 25 -9.05 4.03 14.47
CA TYR A 25 -9.89 4.21 15.65
C TYR A 25 -9.54 3.20 16.76
N LYS A 26 -9.48 1.90 16.44
CA LYS A 26 -9.22 0.86 17.45
C LYS A 26 -7.82 0.95 18.04
N CYS A 27 -6.82 1.24 17.22
CA CYS A 27 -5.45 1.44 17.67
C CYS A 27 -5.34 2.67 18.59
N GLN A 28 -5.98 3.78 18.23
CA GLN A 28 -5.99 4.99 19.05
C GLN A 28 -6.59 4.75 20.45
N LEU A 29 -7.64 3.94 20.57
CA LEU A 29 -8.25 3.61 21.87
C LEU A 29 -7.29 2.93 22.85
N VAL A 30 -6.28 2.20 22.33
CA VAL A 30 -5.28 1.49 23.14
C VAL A 30 -3.91 2.17 23.12
N GLY A 31 -3.83 3.40 22.61
CA GLY A 31 -2.59 4.18 22.55
C GLY A 31 -1.60 3.74 21.46
N ILE A 32 -2.03 2.98 20.46
CA ILE A 32 -1.21 2.59 19.31
C ILE A 32 -1.30 3.65 18.22
N SER A 33 -0.15 4.14 17.76
CA SER A 33 -0.06 5.07 16.63
C SER A 33 -0.19 4.30 15.31
N VAL A 34 -1.01 4.83 14.40
CA VAL A 34 -1.19 4.30 13.04
C VAL A 34 -0.63 5.30 12.05
N ILE A 35 0.27 4.82 11.18
CA ILE A 35 0.89 5.61 10.11
C ILE A 35 0.30 5.13 8.79
N LEU A 36 -0.25 6.06 8.00
CA LEU A 36 -0.72 5.77 6.65
C LEU A 36 0.40 6.03 5.65
N GLN A 37 0.60 5.07 4.76
CA GLN A 37 1.56 5.11 3.67
C GLN A 37 0.84 4.68 2.39
N GLU A 38 1.17 5.29 1.26
CA GLU A 38 0.66 4.84 -0.03
C GLU A 38 1.23 3.47 -0.44
N GLU A 39 0.55 2.78 -1.36
CA GLU A 39 0.97 1.46 -1.86
C GLU A 39 2.04 1.55 -2.97
N SER A 40 2.36 2.75 -3.44
CA SER A 40 3.27 2.97 -4.56
C SER A 40 4.62 2.27 -4.34
N TYR A 41 5.01 1.48 -5.33
CA TYR A 41 6.29 0.75 -5.37
C TYR A 41 6.50 -0.30 -4.27
N THR A 42 5.54 -0.52 -3.36
CA THR A 42 5.67 -1.47 -2.25
C THR A 42 5.73 -2.94 -2.70
N SER A 43 5.25 -3.25 -3.90
CA SER A 43 5.33 -4.60 -4.48
C SER A 43 6.70 -4.95 -5.06
N VAL A 44 7.55 -3.95 -5.33
CA VAL A 44 8.85 -4.11 -5.98
C VAL A 44 10.03 -3.65 -5.11
N ALA A 45 9.77 -2.87 -4.06
CA ALA A 45 10.80 -2.40 -3.14
C ALA A 45 11.24 -3.50 -2.15
N ASN A 46 12.55 -3.60 -1.91
CA ASN A 46 13.13 -4.51 -0.93
C ASN A 46 13.57 -3.77 0.34
N PHE A 47 12.94 -4.12 1.46
CA PHE A 47 13.26 -3.57 2.77
C PHE A 47 14.70 -3.88 3.23
N LEU A 48 15.22 -5.09 2.97
CA LEU A 48 16.56 -5.48 3.42
C LEU A 48 17.67 -4.76 2.66
N ASN A 49 17.39 -4.34 1.43
CA ASN A 49 18.31 -3.57 0.60
C ASN A 49 18.14 -2.05 0.79
N LEU A 50 17.26 -1.63 1.70
CA LEU A 50 16.95 -0.23 1.99
C LEU A 50 16.51 0.55 0.73
N ASP A 51 15.73 -0.10 -0.14
CA ASP A 51 15.16 0.57 -1.30
C ASP A 51 14.33 1.78 -0.85
N LEU A 52 14.53 2.92 -1.51
CA LEU A 52 13.75 4.12 -1.25
C LEU A 52 12.31 3.91 -1.73
N LEU A 53 11.33 4.35 -0.93
CA LEU A 53 9.92 4.39 -1.30
C LEU A 53 9.52 5.83 -1.64
N PRO A 54 9.71 6.27 -2.91
CA PRO A 54 9.36 7.63 -3.31
C PRO A 54 7.85 7.80 -3.42
N VAL A 55 7.40 9.04 -3.22
CA VAL A 55 5.99 9.37 -3.40
C VAL A 55 5.66 9.43 -4.88
N TYR A 56 4.60 8.74 -5.31
CA TYR A 56 4.18 8.75 -6.71
C TYR A 56 3.90 10.17 -7.20
N GLY A 57 4.47 10.53 -8.36
CA GLY A 57 4.34 11.85 -8.97
C GLY A 57 5.22 12.95 -8.38
N GLN A 58 6.04 12.66 -7.37
CA GLN A 58 7.00 13.63 -6.80
C GLN A 58 8.43 13.46 -7.32
N ILE A 59 8.70 12.38 -8.05
CA ILE A 59 9.99 12.12 -8.70
C ILE A 59 9.86 12.22 -10.21
N THR A 60 10.85 12.85 -10.84
CA THR A 60 10.97 12.94 -12.31
C THR A 60 11.64 11.72 -12.91
N GLU A 61 12.52 11.07 -12.16
CA GLU A 61 13.26 9.89 -12.60
C GLU A 61 12.50 8.61 -12.23
N LYS A 62 12.65 7.56 -13.06
CA LYS A 62 12.05 6.27 -12.77
C LYS A 62 12.82 5.62 -11.61
N PRO A 63 12.14 5.29 -10.49
CA PRO A 63 12.83 4.70 -9.36
C PRO A 63 13.28 3.27 -9.69
N VAL A 64 14.47 2.93 -9.20
CA VAL A 64 15.09 1.61 -9.38
C VAL A 64 14.96 0.86 -8.05
N PHE A 65 14.42 -0.35 -8.13
CA PHE A 65 14.24 -1.23 -6.98
C PHE A 65 15.03 -2.51 -7.17
N SER A 66 15.37 -3.15 -6.07
CA SER A 66 16.10 -4.40 -6.03
C SER A 66 15.21 -5.61 -5.76
N GLY A 67 13.89 -5.42 -5.57
CA GLY A 67 12.90 -6.51 -5.52
C GLY A 67 12.53 -7.02 -6.92
N ASN A 68 12.10 -8.29 -6.95
CA ASN A 68 11.86 -9.08 -8.17
C ASN A 68 10.50 -8.79 -8.83
#